data_AF-A0A5N5SZI4-F1
#
_entry.id   AF-A0A5N5SZI4-F1
#
_cell.length_a   1.000
_cell.length_b   1.000
_cell.length_c   1.000
_cell.angle_alpha   90.00
_cell.angle_beta   90.00
_cell.angle_gamma   90.00
#
_symmetry.space_group_name_H-M   'P 1'
#
loop_
_entity.id
_entity.type
_entity.pdbx_description
1 polymer ?
#
loop_
_entity_poly.entity_id
_entity_poly.type
_entity_poly.pdbx_seq_one_letter_code
_entity_poly.pdbx_strand_id
1 'polypeptide(L)'
;MKEIITILFISGLLSFVSTTVSHGPGSHSHMKHKHHHPELKKGNRKSVLENDEVVQDKEHLKEEAPSLHLTKEQIENMTSEEVEFHYFTIHDLDKDNNLDGLELMQAIMHIATGPDTPLEGLSDYEREEALKERRIKFESKMVDVTLSLFSPQEK
;
A
#
# COMPACT_ATOMS: atom_id res chain seq x y z
N MET A 1 22.80 27.31 7.72
CA MET A 1 22.28 27.15 6.34
C MET A 1 21.56 25.83 6.13
N LYS A 2 22.16 24.67 6.45
CA LYS A 2 21.50 23.36 6.30
C LYS A 2 20.18 23.25 7.08
N GLU A 3 20.14 23.69 8.33
CA GLU A 3 18.93 23.63 9.17
C GLU A 3 17.78 24.50 8.66
N ILE A 4 18.10 25.66 8.07
CA ILE A 4 17.10 26.57 7.48
C ILE A 4 16.48 25.93 6.23
N ILE A 5 17.30 25.26 5.41
CA ILE A 5 16.83 24.55 4.22
C ILE A 5 15.94 23.37 4.63
N THR A 6 16.28 22.65 5.70
CA THR A 6 15.46 21.54 6.23
C THR A 6 14.11 22.03 6.75
N ILE A 7 14.06 23.14 7.49
CA ILE A 7 12.81 23.73 8.00
C ILE A 7 11.93 24.20 6.83
N LEU A 8 12.51 24.81 5.80
CA LEU A 8 11.76 25.25 4.62
C LEU A 8 11.19 24.06 3.83
N PHE A 9 11.94 22.96 3.68
CA PHE A 9 11.44 21.73 3.05
C PHE A 9 10.27 21.11 3.80
N ILE A 10 10.35 21.01 5.14
CA ILE A 10 9.27 20.45 5.98
C ILE A 10 8.02 21.33 5.91
N SER A 11 8.18 22.67 5.93
CA SER A 11 7.06 23.60 5.84
C SER A 11 6.37 23.59 4.46
N GLY A 12 7.13 23.36 3.39
CA GLY A 12 6.60 23.19 2.03
C GLY A 12 5.80 21.89 1.88
N LEU A 13 6.25 20.80 2.51
CA LEU A 13 5.57 19.50 2.47
C LEU A 13 4.21 19.53 3.20
N LEU A 14 4.13 20.21 4.35
CA LEU A 14 2.88 20.34 5.12
C LEU A 14 1.82 21.20 4.40
N SER A 15 2.24 22.15 3.57
CA SER A 15 1.32 23.07 2.88
C SER A 15 0.69 22.49 1.61
N PHE A 16 1.18 21.35 1.11
CA PHE A 16 0.68 20.72 -0.11
C PHE A 16 -0.52 19.78 0.11
N VAL A 17 -0.88 19.49 1.36
CA VAL A 17 -1.93 18.49 1.67
C VAL A 17 -3.36 19.04 1.54
N SER A 18 -3.54 20.34 1.30
CA SER A 18 -4.84 20.99 1.41
C SER A 18 -5.30 21.72 0.17
N THR A 19 -5.26 21.09 -1.02
CA THR A 19 -6.18 21.45 -2.10
C THR A 19 -6.32 20.35 -3.15
N THR A 20 -7.59 20.02 -3.43
CA THR A 20 -8.17 19.31 -4.58
C THR A 20 -7.97 17.80 -4.70
N VAL A 21 -8.93 17.06 -4.17
CA VAL A 21 -9.53 15.92 -4.87
C VAL A 21 -11.06 15.98 -4.66
N SER A 22 -11.77 16.39 -5.70
CA SER A 22 -13.20 16.17 -5.87
C SER A 22 -13.34 15.06 -6.92
N HIS A 23 -13.53 13.82 -6.49
CA HIS A 23 -13.90 12.73 -7.40
C HIS A 23 -15.40 12.49 -7.34
N GLY A 24 -16.04 12.53 -8.52
CA GLY A 24 -17.43 12.13 -8.70
C GLY A 24 -17.64 10.61 -8.53
N PRO A 25 -18.89 10.15 -8.49
CA PRO A 25 -19.21 8.77 -8.14
C PRO A 25 -18.98 7.84 -9.34
N GLY A 26 -17.79 7.26 -9.44
CA GLY A 26 -17.53 6.06 -10.23
C GLY A 26 -17.83 4.83 -9.38
N SER A 27 -18.96 4.18 -9.63
CA SER A 27 -19.29 2.89 -9.01
C SER A 27 -18.48 1.78 -9.69
N HIS A 28 -17.38 1.37 -9.07
CA HIS A 28 -16.76 0.07 -9.32
C HIS A 28 -17.16 -0.85 -8.17
N SER A 29 -17.91 -1.90 -8.50
CA SER A 29 -18.29 -2.94 -7.54
C SER A 29 -17.04 -3.68 -7.07
N HIS A 30 -16.52 -3.34 -5.89
CA HIS A 30 -15.56 -4.20 -5.20
C HIS A 30 -16.32 -5.41 -4.66
N MET A 31 -16.17 -6.54 -5.36
CA MET A 31 -16.55 -7.85 -4.85
C MET A 31 -15.82 -8.08 -3.52
N LYS A 32 -16.56 -8.49 -2.48
CA LYS A 32 -16.03 -8.80 -1.14
C LYS A 32 -14.99 -9.93 -1.24
N HIS A 33 -13.73 -9.57 -1.17
CA HIS A 33 -12.66 -10.51 -0.88
C HIS A 33 -12.05 -10.12 0.48
N LYS A 34 -11.93 -11.11 1.38
CA LYS A 34 -11.05 -10.96 2.54
C LYS A 34 -9.65 -10.96 1.96
N HIS A 35 -8.95 -9.84 2.04
CA HIS A 35 -7.58 -9.76 1.54
C HIS A 35 -6.62 -10.35 2.57
N HIS A 36 -5.77 -11.26 2.14
CA HIS A 36 -4.62 -11.75 2.87
C HIS A 36 -3.59 -10.63 2.93
N HIS A 37 -3.20 -10.27 4.16
CA HIS A 37 -2.16 -9.30 4.39
C HIS A 37 -0.98 -10.00 5.05
N PRO A 38 0.20 -10.02 4.40
CA PRO A 38 1.40 -10.48 5.06
C PRO A 38 1.69 -9.55 6.25
N GLU A 39 1.81 -10.14 7.44
CA GLU A 39 2.10 -9.36 8.65
C GLU A 39 3.56 -8.89 8.62
N LEU A 40 3.75 -7.56 8.57
CA LEU A 40 5.06 -6.98 8.83
C LEU A 40 5.41 -7.20 10.31
N LYS A 41 6.28 -8.17 10.59
CA LYS A 41 6.80 -8.42 11.94
C LYS A 41 7.47 -7.16 12.49
N LYS A 42 6.98 -6.68 13.64
CA LYS A 42 7.60 -5.57 14.38
C LYS A 42 9.07 -5.91 14.66
N GLY A 43 9.98 -5.08 14.15
CA GLY A 43 11.43 -5.23 14.32
C GLY A 43 12.18 -5.75 13.10
N ASN A 44 11.49 -6.16 12.02
CA ASN A 44 12.16 -6.38 10.74
C ASN A 44 12.59 -5.02 10.16
N ARG A 45 13.90 -4.84 9.97
CA ARG A 45 14.51 -3.60 9.46
C ARG A 45 14.58 -3.55 7.93
N LYS A 46 14.26 -4.66 7.26
CA LYS A 46 14.16 -4.70 5.80
C LYS A 46 13.00 -3.82 5.34
N SER A 47 13.20 -3.11 4.23
CA SER A 47 12.07 -2.41 3.61
C SER A 47 11.02 -3.43 3.17
N VAL A 48 9.77 -2.98 3.03
CA VAL A 48 8.66 -3.84 2.58
C VAL A 48 9.00 -4.55 1.26
N LEU A 49 9.74 -3.87 0.39
CA LEU A 49 10.16 -4.34 -0.94
C LEU A 49 11.29 -5.38 -0.89
N GLU A 50 12.04 -5.43 0.22
CA GLU A 50 13.11 -6.40 0.44
C GLU A 50 12.67 -7.57 1.33
N ASN A 51 11.40 -7.58 1.76
CA ASN A 51 10.87 -8.59 2.64
C ASN A 51 10.25 -9.73 1.83
N ASP A 52 10.95 -10.86 1.73
CA ASP A 52 10.48 -12.06 1.03
C ASP A 52 9.12 -12.56 1.55
N GLU A 53 8.80 -12.36 2.84
CA GLU A 53 7.48 -12.72 3.41
C GLU A 53 6.33 -11.90 2.79
N VAL A 54 6.65 -10.82 2.09
CA VAL A 54 5.71 -9.90 1.46
C VAL A 54 5.74 -10.04 -0.05
N VAL A 55 6.91 -9.88 -0.67
CA VAL A 55 7.01 -9.83 -2.15
C VAL A 55 6.93 -11.22 -2.79
N GLN A 56 7.13 -12.29 -2.02
CA GLN A 56 6.98 -13.69 -2.46
C GLN A 56 5.74 -14.36 -1.85
N ASP A 57 4.76 -13.58 -1.41
CA ASP A 57 3.52 -14.08 -0.82
C ASP A 57 2.55 -14.63 -1.89
N LYS A 58 2.55 -15.97 -2.02
CA LYS A 58 1.64 -16.69 -2.92
C LYS A 58 0.18 -16.54 -2.56
N GLU A 59 -0.18 -16.36 -1.29
CA GLU A 59 -1.59 -16.21 -0.90
C GLU A 59 -2.13 -14.85 -1.33
N HIS A 60 -1.34 -13.79 -1.16
CA HIS A 60 -1.66 -12.48 -1.73
C HIS A 60 -1.85 -12.56 -3.25
N LEU A 61 -0.92 -13.22 -3.96
CA LEU A 61 -1.01 -13.37 -5.41
C LEU A 61 -2.24 -14.18 -5.86
N LYS A 62 -2.66 -15.20 -5.09
CA LYS A 62 -3.86 -16.01 -5.38
C LYS A 62 -5.16 -15.21 -5.30
N GLU A 63 -5.20 -14.14 -4.52
CA GLU A 63 -6.35 -13.24 -4.43
C GLU A 63 -6.44 -12.32 -5.64
N GLU A 64 -5.29 -11.89 -6.15
CA GLU A 64 -5.15 -11.08 -7.36
C GLU A 64 -5.11 -11.93 -8.65
N ALA A 65 -5.16 -13.26 -8.55
CA ALA A 65 -5.17 -14.17 -9.70
C ALA A 65 -6.17 -13.80 -10.82
N PRO A 66 -7.41 -13.33 -10.53
CA PRO A 66 -8.34 -12.89 -11.57
C PRO A 66 -7.83 -11.71 -12.40
N SER A 67 -7.09 -10.77 -11.81
CA SER A 67 -6.53 -9.60 -12.51
C SER A 67 -5.34 -9.99 -13.39
N LEU A 68 -4.61 -11.04 -13.01
CA LEU A 68 -3.49 -11.60 -13.76
C LEU A 68 -3.87 -12.63 -14.82
N HIS A 69 -5.16 -13.00 -14.90
CA HIS A 69 -5.63 -14.10 -15.76
C HIS A 69 -4.92 -15.45 -15.47
N LEU A 70 -4.55 -15.67 -14.20
CA LEU A 70 -3.92 -16.90 -13.73
C LEU A 70 -4.89 -17.72 -12.89
N THR A 71 -4.66 -19.03 -12.86
CA THR A 71 -5.33 -19.93 -11.92
C THR A 71 -4.51 -20.04 -10.62
N LYS A 72 -5.18 -20.38 -9.51
CA LYS A 72 -4.51 -20.63 -8.23
C LYS A 72 -3.48 -21.76 -8.32
N GLU A 73 -3.73 -22.77 -9.16
CA GLU A 73 -2.79 -23.87 -9.40
C GLU A 73 -1.54 -23.40 -10.15
N GLN A 74 -1.68 -22.48 -11.09
CA GLN A 74 -0.51 -21.88 -11.75
C GLN A 74 0.35 -21.10 -10.75
N ILE A 75 -0.27 -20.34 -9.85
CA ILE A 75 0.45 -19.58 -8.80
C ILE A 75 1.16 -20.52 -7.81
N GLU A 76 0.53 -21.63 -7.44
CA GLU A 76 1.15 -22.61 -6.54
C GLU A 76 2.46 -23.17 -7.10
N ASN A 77 2.49 -23.38 -8.42
CA ASN A 77 3.65 -23.94 -9.13
C ASN A 77 4.72 -22.90 -9.52
N MET A 78 4.51 -21.61 -9.23
CA MET A 78 5.48 -20.56 -9.53
C MET A 78 6.75 -20.65 -8.66
N THR A 79 7.88 -20.25 -9.23
CA THR A 79 9.11 -20.00 -8.47
C THR A 79 8.98 -18.72 -7.63
N SER A 80 9.87 -18.54 -6.66
CA SER A 80 9.91 -17.31 -5.85
C SER A 80 10.07 -16.06 -6.72
N GLU A 81 10.92 -16.12 -7.74
CA GLU A 81 11.18 -15.03 -8.66
C GLU A 81 9.96 -14.69 -9.53
N GLU A 82 9.20 -15.71 -9.94
CA GLU A 82 7.95 -15.52 -10.69
C GLU A 82 6.87 -14.85 -9.83
N VAL A 83 6.76 -15.23 -8.55
CA VAL A 83 5.83 -14.59 -7.61
C VAL A 83 6.20 -13.12 -7.40
N GLU A 84 7.50 -12.84 -7.20
CA GLU A 84 8.00 -11.48 -7.04
C GLU A 84 7.78 -10.61 -8.28
N PHE A 85 8.02 -11.17 -9.47
CA PHE A 85 7.71 -10.49 -10.73
C PHE A 85 6.23 -10.11 -10.83
N HIS A 86 5.33 -11.04 -10.50
CA HIS A 86 3.91 -10.75 -10.54
C HIS A 86 3.47 -9.80 -9.44
N TYR A 87 4.09 -9.84 -8.26
CA TYR A 87 3.85 -8.87 -7.19
C TYR A 87 4.10 -7.44 -7.65
N PHE A 88 5.18 -7.18 -8.40
CA PHE A 88 5.42 -5.84 -8.95
C PHE A 88 4.49 -5.53 -10.12
N THR A 89 4.20 -6.52 -10.98
CA THR A 89 3.32 -6.33 -12.15
C THR A 89 1.89 -5.93 -11.76
N ILE A 90 1.33 -6.46 -10.67
CA ILE A 90 -0.03 -6.07 -10.23
C ILE A 90 -0.11 -4.63 -9.74
N HIS A 91 1.03 -4.03 -9.38
CA HIS A 91 1.12 -2.66 -8.89
C HIS A 91 1.56 -1.66 -9.96
N ASP A 92 1.95 -2.13 -11.15
CA ASP A 92 2.19 -1.32 -12.36
C ASP A 92 0.82 -0.98 -12.99
N LEU A 93 0.31 0.21 -12.63
CA LEU A 93 -1.05 0.64 -12.94
C LEU A 93 -1.17 1.11 -14.39
N ASP A 94 -0.11 1.69 -14.95
CA ASP A 94 -0.09 2.21 -16.33
C ASP A 94 0.51 1.23 -17.36
N LYS A 95 1.10 0.12 -16.89
CA LYS A 95 1.63 -1.00 -17.67
C LYS A 95 2.85 -0.64 -18.51
N ASP A 96 3.67 0.28 -18.04
CA ASP A 96 4.90 0.66 -18.71
C ASP A 96 6.12 -0.23 -18.34
N ASN A 97 5.93 -1.20 -17.44
CA ASN A 97 6.93 -2.09 -16.84
C ASN A 97 7.92 -1.38 -15.91
N ASN A 98 7.56 -0.21 -15.39
CA ASN A 98 8.24 0.47 -14.30
C ASN A 98 7.28 0.62 -13.13
N LEU A 99 7.85 0.94 -11.97
CA LEU A 99 7.08 1.39 -10.82
C LEU A 99 7.53 2.79 -10.47
N ASP A 100 6.63 3.75 -10.65
CA ASP A 100 6.86 5.09 -10.17
C ASP A 100 6.68 5.19 -8.64
N GLY A 101 6.99 6.36 -8.07
CA GLY A 101 6.91 6.54 -6.63
C GLY A 101 5.49 6.43 -6.06
N LEU A 102 4.45 6.71 -6.85
CA LEU A 102 3.05 6.60 -6.44
C LEU A 102 2.61 5.13 -6.44
N GLU A 103 2.98 4.38 -7.47
CA GLU A 103 2.70 2.94 -7.57
C GLU A 103 3.40 2.16 -6.47
N LEU A 104 4.66 2.48 -6.20
CA LEU A 104 5.42 1.90 -5.10
C LEU A 104 4.80 2.21 -3.74
N MET A 105 4.37 3.46 -3.55
CA MET A 105 3.70 3.88 -2.33
C MET A 105 2.36 3.14 -2.16
N GLN A 106 1.58 3.01 -3.24
CA GLN A 106 0.33 2.25 -3.24
C GLN A 106 0.57 0.78 -2.88
N ALA A 107 1.62 0.13 -3.41
CA ALA A 107 1.99 -1.25 -3.09
C ALA A 107 2.33 -1.41 -1.60
N ILE A 108 3.19 -0.54 -1.07
CA ILE A 108 3.57 -0.55 0.35
C ILE A 108 2.34 -0.33 1.25
N MET A 109 1.46 0.59 0.86
CA MET A 109 0.22 0.89 1.57
C MET A 109 -0.74 -0.29 1.59
N HIS A 110 -0.88 -1.00 0.47
CA HIS A 110 -1.75 -2.17 0.35
C HIS A 110 -1.46 -3.17 1.47
N ILE A 111 -0.19 -3.43 1.77
CA ILE A 111 0.23 -4.30 2.86
C ILE A 111 0.05 -3.62 4.22
N ALA A 112 0.41 -2.34 4.31
CA ALA A 112 0.40 -1.62 5.56
C ALA A 112 -1.02 -1.46 6.12
N THR A 113 -2.05 -1.09 5.35
CA THR A 113 -3.33 -0.62 5.89
C THR A 113 -4.25 -1.72 6.42
N GLY A 114 -4.10 -2.97 5.97
CA GLY A 114 -5.01 -4.08 6.29
C GLY A 114 -6.38 -3.93 5.62
N PRO A 115 -7.32 -4.87 5.81
CA PRO A 115 -8.61 -4.83 5.14
C PRO A 115 -9.43 -3.66 5.68
N ASP A 116 -10.03 -2.91 4.76
CA ASP A 116 -10.95 -1.82 5.10
C ASP A 116 -12.18 -2.37 5.83
N THR A 117 -12.61 -1.67 6.88
CA THR A 117 -13.96 -1.86 7.43
C THR A 117 -14.98 -1.61 6.32
N PRO A 118 -15.85 -2.59 5.99
CA PRO A 118 -16.86 -2.39 4.96
C PRO A 118 -17.75 -1.20 5.28
N LEU A 119 -17.92 -0.28 4.33
CA LEU A 119 -18.76 0.91 4.49
C LEU A 119 -20.24 0.67 4.15
N GLU A 120 -20.53 -0.51 3.65
CA GLU A 120 -21.85 -0.91 3.18
C GLU A 120 -22.78 -1.16 4.37
N GLY A 121 -23.95 -0.52 4.37
CA GLY A 121 -24.93 -0.62 5.46
C GLY A 121 -24.71 0.34 6.64
N LEU A 122 -23.64 1.15 6.63
CA LEU A 122 -23.44 2.21 7.63
C LEU A 122 -24.32 3.43 7.35
N SER A 123 -24.76 4.11 8.41
CA SER A 123 -25.33 5.45 8.28
C SER A 123 -24.29 6.44 7.76
N ASP A 124 -24.72 7.58 7.24
CA ASP A 124 -23.79 8.59 6.71
C ASP A 124 -22.82 9.08 7.79
N TYR A 125 -23.27 9.25 9.03
CA TYR A 125 -22.41 9.62 10.16
C TYR A 125 -21.35 8.56 10.46
N GLU A 126 -21.74 7.28 10.53
CA GLU A 126 -20.81 6.18 10.81
C GLU A 126 -19.82 5.97 9.66
N ARG A 127 -20.25 6.18 8.41
CA ARG A 127 -19.39 6.10 7.23
C ARG A 127 -18.34 7.21 7.25
N GLU A 128 -18.73 8.44 7.54
CA GLU A 128 -17.81 9.59 7.65
C GLU A 128 -16.77 9.38 8.75
N GLU A 129 -17.18 8.88 9.92
CA GLU A 129 -16.24 8.60 11.01
C GLU A 129 -15.28 7.46 10.64
N ALA A 130 -15.77 6.38 10.02
CA ALA A 130 -14.93 5.27 9.54
C ALA A 130 -13.95 5.70 8.42
N LEU A 131 -14.35 6.63 7.56
CA LEU A 131 -13.47 7.25 6.55
C LEU A 131 -12.38 8.08 7.21
N LYS A 132 -12.74 8.89 8.22
CA LYS A 132 -11.80 9.72 8.96
C LYS A 132 -10.80 8.88 9.74
N GLU A 133 -11.24 7.82 10.41
CA GLU A 133 -10.37 6.86 11.09
C GLU A 133 -9.43 6.16 10.10
N ARG A 134 -9.93 5.71 8.94
CA ARG A 134 -9.09 5.14 7.88
C ARG A 134 -8.04 6.14 7.41
N ARG A 135 -8.40 7.40 7.21
CA ARG A 135 -7.45 8.45 6.82
C ARG A 135 -6.38 8.69 7.89
N ILE A 136 -6.75 8.75 9.16
CA ILE A 136 -5.78 8.95 10.25
C ILE A 136 -4.84 7.75 10.37
N LYS A 137 -5.38 6.52 10.30
CA LYS A 137 -4.59 5.28 10.35
C LYS A 137 -3.64 5.19 9.15
N PHE A 138 -4.12 5.62 7.99
CA PHE A 138 -3.35 5.73 6.77
C PHE A 138 -2.17 6.70 6.94
N GLU A 139 -2.44 7.93 7.34
CA GLU A 139 -1.42 8.96 7.57
C GLU A 139 -0.38 8.53 8.63
N SER A 140 -0.84 7.92 9.73
CA SER A 140 0.06 7.40 10.76
C SER A 140 1.01 6.33 10.22
N LYS A 141 0.51 5.39 9.42
CA LYS A 141 1.35 4.34 8.82
C LYS A 141 2.32 4.89 7.79
N MET A 142 1.91 5.90 7.02
CA MET A 142 2.80 6.60 6.09
C MET A 142 3.97 7.25 6.82
N VAL A 143 3.72 7.86 7.97
CA VAL A 143 4.78 8.42 8.82
C VAL A 143 5.71 7.32 9.34
N ASP A 144 5.17 6.22 9.85
CA ASP A 144 5.99 5.10 10.36
C ASP A 144 6.89 4.49 9.29
N VAL A 145 6.36 4.25 8.08
CA VAL A 145 7.12 3.75 6.92
C VAL A 145 8.19 4.77 6.50
N THR A 146 7.83 6.06 6.43
CA THR A 146 8.80 7.10 6.06
C THR A 146 9.94 7.16 7.09
N LEU A 147 9.62 7.12 8.38
CA LEU A 147 10.61 7.11 9.44
C LEU A 147 11.49 5.86 9.43
N SER A 148 10.96 4.70 9.05
CA SER A 148 11.75 3.47 8.95
C SER A 148 12.79 3.54 7.83
N LEU A 149 12.47 4.20 6.70
CA LEU A 149 13.41 4.43 5.60
C LEU A 149 14.60 5.34 6.00
N PHE A 150 14.38 6.29 6.92
CA PHE A 150 15.42 7.21 7.39
C PHE A 150 16.04 6.82 8.73
N SER A 151 15.61 5.70 9.33
CA SER A 151 16.17 5.21 10.58
C SER A 151 17.60 4.72 10.34
N PRO A 152 18.59 5.14 11.16
CA PRO A 152 19.97 4.70 11.01
C PRO A 152 20.04 3.17 11.05
N GLN A 153 20.63 2.59 10.01
CA GLN A 153 21.01 1.18 10.02
C GLN A 153 22.14 1.04 11.05
N GLU A 154 21.81 0.57 12.26
CA GLU A 154 22.85 0.16 13.22
C GLU A 154 23.71 -0.90 12.56
N LYS A 155 25.00 -0.58 12.38
CA LYS A 155 26.01 -1.49 11.85
C LYS A 155 26.36 -2.60 12.84
#